data_AF-A0A143CAZ8-F1
#
_entry.id   AF-A0A143CAZ8-F1
#
_cell.length_a   1.000
_cell.length_b   1.000
_cell.length_c   1.000
_cell.angle_alpha   90.00
_cell.angle_beta   90.00
_cell.angle_gamma   90.00
#
_symmetry.space_group_name_H-M   'P 1'
#
loop_
_entity.id
_entity.type
_entity.pdbx_description
1 polymer ?
#
loop_
_entity_poly.entity_id
_entity_poly.type
_entity_poly.pdbx_seq_one_letter_code
_entity_poly.pdbx_strand_id
1 'polypeptide(L)'
;MKRHLSFVVVAGWGLLNALLLTVLVVYGENTMVYWLWGSVVVVLELAALLVLVSSRAGPDQHVRYRVPDRSAGAVAPAAFGFLLVALSFVYGWWLLAVAGPVLLVAAALAVRGTTAREE
;
A
#
# COMPACT_ATOMS: atom_id res chain seq x y z
N MET A 1 0.76 -24.51 -2.99
CA MET A 1 1.28 -23.71 -1.83
C MET A 1 2.07 -22.46 -2.25
N LYS A 2 2.95 -22.50 -3.27
CA LYS A 2 3.76 -21.32 -3.67
C LYS A 2 2.94 -20.06 -4.03
N ARG A 3 1.71 -20.22 -4.53
CA ARG A 3 0.82 -19.13 -5.01
C ARG A 3 0.37 -18.14 -3.91
N HIS A 4 0.42 -18.55 -2.65
CA HIS A 4 0.04 -17.70 -1.50
C HIS A 4 1.23 -17.33 -0.61
N LEU A 5 2.47 -17.65 -1.01
CA LEU A 5 3.64 -17.39 -0.17
C LEU A 5 3.80 -15.89 0.12
N SER A 6 3.57 -15.04 -0.89
CA SER A 6 3.56 -13.58 -0.71
C SER A 6 2.47 -13.10 0.25
N PHE A 7 1.26 -13.67 0.17
CA PHE A 7 0.18 -13.37 1.12
C PHE A 7 0.59 -13.76 2.55
N VAL A 8 1.10 -14.96 2.75
CA VAL A 8 1.51 -15.47 4.06
C VAL A 8 2.61 -14.60 4.67
N VAL A 9 3.57 -14.12 3.87
CA VAL A 9 4.63 -13.22 4.34
C VAL A 9 4.04 -11.88 4.80
N VAL A 10 3.18 -11.26 3.99
CA VAL A 10 2.60 -9.95 4.33
C VAL A 10 1.64 -10.05 5.52
N ALA A 11 0.77 -11.06 5.56
CA ALA A 11 -0.14 -11.31 6.68
C ALA A 11 0.62 -11.67 7.97
N GLY A 12 1.65 -12.53 7.87
CA GLY A 12 2.49 -12.87 9.02
C GLY A 12 3.22 -11.64 9.59
N TRP A 13 3.69 -10.75 8.71
CA TRP A 13 4.27 -9.48 9.13
C TRP A 13 3.24 -8.54 9.78
N GLY A 14 2.03 -8.43 9.22
CA GLY A 14 0.92 -7.69 9.81
C GLY A 14 0.56 -8.18 11.22
N LEU A 15 0.40 -9.49 11.39
CA LEU A 15 0.14 -10.12 12.69
C LEU A 15 1.24 -9.88 13.72
N LEU A 16 2.51 -9.96 13.32
CA LEU A 16 3.62 -9.65 14.23
C LEU A 16 3.55 -8.19 14.71
N ASN A 17 3.22 -7.26 13.81
CA ASN A 17 3.03 -5.85 14.18
C ASN A 17 1.80 -5.65 15.08
N ALA A 18 0.72 -6.41 14.87
CA ALA A 18 -0.45 -6.38 15.76
C ALA A 18 -0.12 -6.87 17.18
N LEU A 19 0.74 -7.88 17.28
CA LEU A 19 1.24 -8.37 18.57
C LEU A 19 2.09 -7.31 19.27
N LEU A 20 2.98 -6.62 18.54
CA LEU A 20 3.76 -5.50 19.09
C LEU A 20 2.86 -4.34 19.52
N LEU A 21 1.83 -4.00 18.74
CA LEU A 21 0.83 -3.01 19.14
C LEU A 21 0.12 -3.42 20.43
N THR A 22 -0.21 -4.70 20.60
CA THR A 22 -0.81 -5.21 21.83
C THR A 22 0.12 -5.01 23.03
N VAL A 23 1.43 -5.23 22.85
CA VAL A 23 2.43 -4.94 23.90
C VAL A 23 2.45 -3.45 24.25
N LEU A 24 2.43 -2.55 23.25
CA LEU A 24 2.37 -1.10 23.49
C LEU A 24 1.10 -0.70 24.26
N VAL A 25 -0.04 -1.35 23.97
CA VAL A 25 -1.29 -1.14 24.71
C VAL A 25 -1.14 -1.56 26.17
N VAL A 26 -0.56 -2.73 26.44
CA VAL A 26 -0.31 -3.21 27.81
C VAL A 26 0.66 -2.28 28.57
N TYR A 27 1.65 -1.72 27.88
CA TYR A 27 2.58 -0.75 28.45
C TYR A 27 1.96 0.62 28.75
N GLY A 28 0.73 0.88 28.31
CA GLY A 28 0.03 2.15 28.58
C GLY A 28 0.62 3.34 27.82
N GLU A 29 1.19 3.10 26.64
CA GLU A 29 1.67 4.16 25.74
C GLU A 29 0.59 5.19 25.36
N ASN A 30 1.04 6.31 24.78
CA ASN A 30 0.11 7.38 24.44
C ASN A 30 -0.80 7.03 23.24
N THR A 31 -1.95 7.71 23.16
CA THR A 31 -2.96 7.49 22.11
C THR A 31 -2.42 7.73 20.69
N MET A 32 -1.48 8.66 20.52
CA MET A 32 -0.88 8.96 19.22
C MET A 32 -0.02 7.81 18.70
N VAL A 33 0.71 7.12 19.59
CA VAL A 33 1.47 5.91 19.27
C VAL A 33 0.53 4.81 18.81
N TYR A 34 -0.62 4.61 19.48
CA TYR A 34 -1.61 3.61 19.07
C TYR A 34 -2.19 3.88 17.69
N TRP A 35 -2.50 5.13 17.37
CA TRP A 35 -2.99 5.48 16.03
C TRP A 35 -1.94 5.25 14.95
N LEU A 36 -0.69 5.65 15.21
CA LEU A 36 0.39 5.48 14.26
C LEU A 36 0.67 4.00 14.00
N TRP A 37 0.90 3.21 15.06
CA TRP A 37 1.15 1.78 14.95
C TRP A 37 -0.06 1.01 14.43
N GLY A 38 -1.25 1.33 14.91
CA GLY A 38 -2.50 0.73 14.44
C GLY A 38 -2.73 0.96 12.95
N SER A 39 -2.43 2.16 12.44
CA SER A 39 -2.54 2.45 11.00
C SER A 39 -1.60 1.57 10.16
N VAL A 40 -0.38 1.30 10.63
CA VAL A 40 0.57 0.41 9.95
C VAL A 40 0.05 -1.02 9.90
N VAL A 41 -0.48 -1.53 11.01
CA VAL A 41 -1.10 -2.87 11.06
C VAL A 41 -2.25 -2.97 10.05
N VAL A 42 -3.16 -1.99 10.05
CA VAL A 42 -4.29 -1.96 9.11
C VAL A 42 -3.81 -1.94 7.66
N VAL A 43 -2.81 -1.12 7.32
CA VAL A 43 -2.25 -1.06 5.96
C VAL A 43 -1.64 -2.40 5.54
N LEU A 44 -0.93 -3.08 6.43
CA LEU A 44 -0.35 -4.40 6.15
C LEU A 44 -1.41 -5.47 5.90
N GLU A 45 -2.48 -5.50 6.70
CA GLU A 45 -3.58 -6.44 6.50
C GLU A 45 -4.35 -6.16 5.21
N LEU A 46 -4.60 -4.89 4.88
CA LEU A 46 -5.19 -4.51 3.60
C LEU A 46 -4.29 -4.93 2.42
N ALA A 47 -2.98 -4.72 2.53
CA ALA A 47 -2.03 -5.17 1.51
C ALA A 47 -2.03 -6.70 1.38
N ALA A 48 -2.11 -7.44 2.49
CA ALA A 48 -2.24 -8.90 2.47
C ALA A 48 -3.51 -9.32 1.73
N LEU A 49 -4.66 -8.71 2.04
CA LEU A 49 -5.92 -8.99 1.36
C LEU A 49 -5.84 -8.69 -0.15
N LEU A 50 -5.24 -7.56 -0.54
CA LEU A 50 -5.03 -7.23 -1.94
C LEU A 50 -4.14 -8.26 -2.65
N VAL A 51 -3.06 -8.70 -2.00
CA VAL A 51 -2.20 -9.78 -2.52
C VAL A 51 -2.97 -11.08 -2.64
N LEU A 52 -3.81 -11.44 -1.67
CA LEU A 52 -4.64 -12.64 -1.72
C LEU A 52 -5.64 -12.60 -2.89
N VAL A 53 -6.32 -11.47 -3.07
CA VAL A 53 -7.25 -11.24 -4.18
C VAL A 53 -6.51 -11.33 -5.52
N SER A 54 -5.35 -10.66 -5.63
CA SER A 54 -4.50 -10.72 -6.83
C SER A 54 -4.03 -12.15 -7.14
N SER A 55 -3.54 -12.87 -6.13
CA SER A 55 -3.13 -14.26 -6.25
C SER A 55 -4.28 -15.18 -6.70
N ARG A 56 -5.52 -14.90 -6.29
CA ARG A 56 -6.72 -15.68 -6.69
C ARG A 56 -7.23 -15.31 -8.08
N ALA A 57 -7.11 -14.05 -8.49
CA ALA A 57 -7.59 -13.54 -9.77
C ALA A 57 -6.64 -13.86 -10.96
N GLY A 58 -5.37 -14.16 -10.70
CA GLY A 58 -4.41 -14.49 -11.76
C GLY A 58 -4.66 -15.86 -12.43
N PRO A 59 -4.50 -16.00 -13.75
CA PRO A 59 -4.59 -17.30 -14.43
C PRO A 59 -3.53 -18.29 -13.92
N ASP A 60 -3.90 -19.58 -13.84
CA ASP A 60 -2.98 -20.67 -13.53
C ASP A 60 -1.97 -20.85 -14.67
N GLN A 61 -0.71 -20.49 -14.42
CA GLN A 61 0.51 -20.82 -15.18
C GLN A 61 0.85 -20.04 -16.47
N HIS A 62 2.05 -19.45 -16.45
CA HIS A 62 3.11 -19.46 -17.47
C HIS A 62 2.81 -19.15 -18.94
N VAL A 63 1.90 -18.23 -19.25
CA VAL A 63 2.09 -17.45 -20.48
C VAL A 63 2.96 -16.26 -20.10
N ARG A 64 4.06 -16.00 -20.82
CA ARG A 64 4.79 -14.72 -20.74
C ARG A 64 3.82 -13.61 -21.14
N TYR A 65 2.98 -13.21 -20.21
CA TYR A 65 2.10 -12.09 -20.37
C TYR A 65 3.00 -10.87 -20.24
N ARG A 66 3.23 -10.16 -21.35
CA ARG A 66 3.69 -8.78 -21.27
C ARG A 66 2.56 -8.01 -20.60
N VAL A 67 2.63 -7.88 -19.28
CA VAL A 67 1.78 -6.97 -18.53
C VAL A 67 1.97 -5.59 -19.16
N PRO A 68 0.91 -4.89 -19.56
CA PRO A 68 1.03 -3.50 -19.97
C PRO A 68 1.55 -2.68 -18.77
N ASP A 69 2.86 -2.49 -18.69
CA ASP A 69 3.55 -1.74 -17.63
C ASP A 69 3.27 -0.23 -17.65
N ARG A 70 2.40 0.21 -18.56
CA ARG A 70 2.18 1.62 -18.88
C ARG A 70 1.67 2.43 -17.68
N SER A 71 0.95 1.81 -16.74
CA SER A 71 0.47 2.44 -15.50
C SER A 71 1.20 1.98 -14.23
N ALA A 72 2.09 0.98 -14.30
CA ALA A 72 2.79 0.46 -13.13
C ALA A 72 3.64 1.56 -12.45
N GLY A 73 4.21 2.47 -13.25
CA GLY A 73 4.99 3.61 -12.76
C GLY A 73 4.18 4.61 -11.90
N ALA A 74 2.85 4.63 -12.01
CA ALA A 74 1.99 5.51 -11.21
C ALA A 74 1.62 4.93 -9.83
N VAL A 75 1.73 3.61 -9.65
CA VAL A 75 1.24 2.90 -8.45
C VAL A 75 2.05 3.27 -7.21
N ALA A 76 3.39 3.25 -7.30
CA ALA A 76 4.26 3.60 -6.19
C ALA A 76 4.08 5.06 -5.71
N PRO A 77 4.13 6.09 -6.59
CA PRO A 77 3.90 7.46 -6.16
C PRO A 77 2.46 7.69 -5.68
N ALA A 78 1.45 7.04 -6.26
CA ALA A 78 0.09 7.11 -5.74
C ALA A 78 -0.01 6.57 -4.31
N ALA A 79 0.51 5.37 -4.07
CA ALA A 79 0.52 4.75 -2.75
C ALA A 79 1.25 5.62 -1.71
N PHE A 80 2.42 6.17 -2.08
CA PHE A 80 3.15 7.09 -1.21
C PHE A 80 2.40 8.38 -0.94
N GLY A 81 1.77 8.97 -1.96
CA GLY A 81 0.94 10.17 -1.81
C GLY A 81 -0.24 9.95 -0.86
N PHE A 82 -0.96 8.83 -0.99
CA PHE A 82 -2.05 8.48 -0.08
C PHE A 82 -1.57 8.19 1.34
N LEU A 83 -0.39 7.58 1.51
CA LEU A 83 0.24 7.41 2.81
C LEU A 83 0.51 8.77 3.47
N LEU A 84 1.04 9.74 2.74
CA LEU A 84 1.28 11.10 3.24
C LEU A 84 -0.02 11.82 3.63
N VAL A 85 -1.10 11.65 2.84
CA VAL A 85 -2.43 12.16 3.21
C VAL A 85 -2.91 11.53 4.52
N ALA A 86 -2.76 10.22 4.68
CA ALA A 86 -3.11 9.54 5.93
C ALA A 86 -2.28 10.06 7.11
N LEU A 87 -0.97 10.26 6.93
CA LEU A 87 -0.08 10.81 7.96
C LEU A 87 -0.43 12.27 8.33
N SER A 88 -1.03 13.04 7.42
CA SER A 88 -1.42 14.44 7.71
C SER A 88 -2.46 14.55 8.84
N PHE A 89 -3.28 13.52 9.05
CA PHE A 89 -4.21 13.46 10.18
C PHE A 89 -3.50 13.32 11.53
N VAL A 90 -2.28 12.79 11.54
CA VAL A 90 -1.49 12.51 12.75
C VAL A 90 -0.45 13.60 12.99
N TYR A 91 0.26 14.01 11.94
CA TYR A 91 1.41 14.92 12.02
C TYR A 91 1.11 16.35 11.54
N GLY A 92 -0.11 16.62 11.11
CA GLY A 92 -0.59 17.95 10.73
C GLY A 92 -0.70 18.19 9.23
N TRP A 93 -1.50 19.22 8.89
CA TRP A 93 -1.94 19.49 7.52
C TRP A 93 -0.83 19.98 6.59
N TRP A 94 0.33 20.37 7.13
CA TRP A 94 1.49 20.78 6.34
C TRP A 94 1.99 19.64 5.41
N LEU A 95 1.76 18.38 5.79
CA LEU A 95 2.08 17.21 4.94
C LEU A 95 1.31 17.20 3.62
N LEU A 96 0.15 17.86 3.54
CA LEU A 96 -0.61 17.99 2.30
C LEU A 96 0.17 18.76 1.22
N ALA A 97 1.05 19.68 1.63
CA ALA A 97 1.92 20.40 0.70
C ALA A 97 2.92 19.47 -0.02
N VAL A 98 3.27 18.33 0.60
CA VAL A 98 4.14 17.30 0.00
C VAL A 98 3.29 16.24 -0.71
N ALA A 99 2.16 15.85 -0.12
CA ALA A 99 1.28 14.82 -0.68
C ALA A 99 0.66 15.25 -2.02
N GLY A 100 0.22 16.51 -2.14
CA GLY A 100 -0.40 17.05 -3.35
C GLY A 100 0.47 16.93 -4.61
N PRO A 101 1.73 17.41 -4.60
CA PRO A 101 2.67 17.23 -5.71
C PRO A 101 2.91 15.76 -6.08
N VAL A 102 3.06 14.88 -5.09
CA VAL A 102 3.27 13.44 -5.31
C VAL A 102 2.06 12.81 -6.00
N LEU A 103 0.84 13.14 -5.55
CA LEU A 103 -0.40 12.66 -6.16
C LEU A 103 -0.61 13.23 -7.57
N LEU A 104 -0.22 14.48 -7.82
CA LEU A 104 -0.24 15.08 -9.16
C LEU A 104 0.73 14.36 -10.11
N VAL A 105 1.93 14.02 -9.64
CA VAL A 105 2.90 13.21 -10.42
C VAL A 105 2.30 11.83 -10.73
N ALA A 106 1.70 11.18 -9.74
CA ALA A 106 1.05 9.89 -9.94
C ALA A 106 -0.09 9.98 -10.97
N ALA A 107 -0.93 11.02 -10.89
CA ALA A 107 -2.00 11.27 -11.85
C ALA A 107 -1.44 11.52 -13.26
N ALA A 108 -0.39 12.34 -13.39
CA ALA A 108 0.26 12.60 -14.67
C ALA A 108 0.85 11.34 -15.31
N LEU A 109 1.48 10.48 -14.50
CA LEU A 109 2.01 9.18 -14.95
C LEU A 109 0.90 8.23 -15.37
N ALA A 110 -0.21 8.18 -14.62
CA ALA A 110 -1.36 7.36 -14.97
C ALA A 110 -1.98 7.81 -16.31
N VAL A 111 -2.18 9.12 -16.48
CA VAL A 111 -2.71 9.70 -17.73
C VAL A 111 -1.78 9.41 -18.90
N ARG A 112 -0.48 9.69 -18.79
CA ARG A 112 0.51 9.41 -19.86
C ARG A 112 0.59 7.92 -20.21
N GLY A 113 0.45 7.03 -19.22
CA GLY A 113 0.37 5.59 -19.43
C GLY A 113 -0.84 5.15 -20.27
N THR A 114 -1.97 5.89 -20.16
CA THR A 114 -3.19 5.62 -20.95
C THR A 114 -3.19 6.24 -22.35
N THR A 115 -2.38 7.27 -22.62
CA THR A 115 -2.44 8.04 -23.88
C THR A 115 -1.57 7.51 -25.02
N ALA A 116 -0.75 6.48 -24.79
CA ALA A 116 -0.01 5.79 -25.87
C ALA A 116 -0.96 4.94 -26.72
N ARG A 117 -1.76 5.63 -27.54
CA ARG A 117 -2.64 5.12 -28.58
C ARG A 117 -1.79 4.69 -29.77
N GLU A 118 -2.24 3.60 -30.37
CA GLU A 118 -1.70 2.93 -31.56
C GLU A 118 -1.36 3.93 -32.68
N GLU A 119 -0.08 3.97 -33.05
CA GLU A 119 0.38 4.15 -34.42
C GLU A 119 1.34 3.00 -34.76
#